data_AF-A0A2K8NB97-F1
#
_entry.id   AF-A0A2K8NB97-F1
#
_cell.length_a   1.000
_cell.length_b   1.000
_cell.length_c   1.000
_cell.angle_alpha   90.00
_cell.angle_beta   90.00
_cell.angle_gamma   90.00
#
_symmetry.space_group_name_H-M   'P 1'
#
loop_
_entity.id
_entity.type
_entity.pdbx_description
1 polymer ?
#
loop_
_entity_poly.entity_id
_entity_poly.type
_entity_poly.pdbx_seq_one_letter_code
_entity_poly.pdbx_strand_id
1 'polypeptide(L)'
;MRFVDDLYALYKDQLTGDEDDAVIIVSGVLQELSRAELLELVSQLDRDELFQMVGRYLIDRLREKIDREGTGSPTIPEYGGEVH
;
A
#
# COMPACT_ATOMS: atom_id res chain seq x y z
N MET A 1 -7.30 12.50 7.56
CA MET A 1 -6.88 12.05 8.90
C MET A 1 -5.84 13.01 9.49
N ARG A 2 -6.00 13.41 10.76
CA ARG A 2 -5.08 14.30 11.49
C ARG A 2 -3.62 13.80 11.52
N PHE A 3 -3.39 12.49 11.56
CA PHE A 3 -2.04 11.92 11.56
C PHE A 3 -1.25 12.19 10.26
N VAL A 4 -1.89 12.23 9.08
CA VAL A 4 -1.18 12.59 7.84
C VAL A 4 -0.72 14.04 7.91
N ASP A 5 -1.57 14.92 8.45
CA ASP A 5 -1.24 16.33 8.65
C ASP A 5 -0.11 16.50 9.68
N ASP A 6 -0.15 15.74 10.78
CA ASP A 6 0.89 15.74 11.81
C ASP A 6 2.22 15.18 11.29
N LEU A 7 2.19 14.10 10.49
CA LEU A 7 3.36 13.52 9.85
C LEU A 7 3.97 14.50 8.82
N TYR A 8 3.13 15.12 8.01
CA TYR A 8 3.56 16.16 7.07
C TYR A 8 4.17 17.35 7.81
N ALA A 9 3.56 17.81 8.91
CA ALA A 9 4.10 18.91 9.70
C ALA A 9 5.47 18.59 10.33
N LEU A 10 5.71 17.34 10.74
CA LEU A 10 6.96 16.91 11.36
C LEU A 10 8.10 16.75 10.32
N TYR A 11 7.76 16.31 9.11
CA TYR A 11 8.74 15.94 8.08
C TYR A 11 8.79 16.87 6.86
N LYS A 12 7.94 17.91 6.77
CA LYS A 12 7.90 18.85 5.63
C LYS A 12 9.24 19.47 5.28
N ASP A 13 10.11 19.67 6.25
CA ASP A 13 11.43 20.30 6.06
C ASP A 13 12.51 19.26 5.64
N GLN A 14 12.17 17.97 5.69
CA GLN A 14 12.99 16.83 5.23
C GLN A 14 12.48 16.20 3.93
N LEU A 15 11.26 16.51 3.50
CA LEU A 15 10.73 16.11 2.20
C LEU A 15 11.44 16.91 1.10
N THR A 16 12.31 16.27 0.33
CA THR A 16 13.00 16.95 -0.79
C THR A 16 12.10 17.09 -2.04
N GLY A 17 10.90 16.51 -1.98
CA GLY A 17 9.87 16.57 -3.01
C GLY A 17 9.80 15.31 -3.88
N ASP A 18 10.64 14.31 -3.61
CA ASP A 18 10.60 13.02 -4.29
C ASP A 18 9.57 12.08 -3.64
N GLU A 19 8.83 11.31 -4.45
CA GLU A 19 7.81 10.37 -3.96
C GLU A 19 8.41 9.27 -3.09
N ASP A 20 9.69 8.95 -3.33
CA ASP A 20 10.45 7.95 -2.56
C ASP A 20 10.73 8.39 -1.10
N ASP A 21 10.84 9.69 -0.84
CA ASP A 21 11.09 10.21 0.52
C ASP A 21 9.92 9.91 1.46
N ALA A 22 8.69 10.05 0.96
CA ALA A 22 7.48 9.81 1.74
C ALA A 22 7.39 8.35 2.19
N VAL A 23 7.76 7.41 1.33
CA VAL A 23 7.77 5.98 1.65
C VAL A 23 8.79 5.67 2.75
N ILE A 24 10.00 6.24 2.65
CA ILE A 24 11.06 6.03 3.64
C ILE A 24 10.64 6.60 5.01
N ILE A 25 10.11 7.83 5.04
CA ILE A 25 9.68 8.50 6.26
C ILE A 25 8.54 7.73 6.94
N VAL A 26 7.48 7.43 6.19
CA VAL A 26 6.33 6.67 6.73
C VAL A 26 6.78 5.32 7.24
N SER A 27 7.64 4.61 6.50
CA SER A 27 8.15 3.30 6.91
C SER A 27 8.99 3.38 8.19
N GLY A 28 9.84 4.40 8.32
CA GLY A 28 10.63 4.63 9.53
C GLY A 28 9.75 4.88 10.75
N VAL A 29 8.77 5.77 10.63
CA VAL A 29 7.85 6.09 11.73
C VAL A 29 7.03 4.87 12.13
N LEU A 30 6.45 4.15 11.17
CA LEU A 30 5.61 2.97 11.46
C LEU A 30 6.41 1.83 12.10
N GLN A 31 7.72 1.71 11.82
CA GLN A 31 8.59 0.70 12.44
C GLN A 31 8.86 0.97 13.92
N GLU A 32 8.81 2.23 14.36
CA GLU A 32 9.02 2.62 15.76
C GLU A 32 7.76 2.42 16.61
N LEU A 33 6.59 2.36 15.99
CA LEU A 33 5.32 2.19 16.70
C LEU A 33 5.10 0.73 17.14
N SER A 34 4.64 0.57 18.37
CA SER A 34 4.12 -0.69 18.87
C SER A 34 2.78 -1.06 18.21
N ARG A 35 2.39 -2.33 18.30
CA ARG A 35 1.07 -2.79 17.83
C ARG A 35 -0.10 -2.01 18.45
N ALA A 36 0.02 -1.59 19.71
CA ALA A 36 -1.02 -0.82 20.38
C ALA A 36 -1.17 0.57 19.77
N GLU A 37 -0.04 1.25 19.51
CA GLU A 37 -0.03 2.58 18.89
C GLU A 37 -0.53 2.54 17.44
N LEU A 38 -0.19 1.48 16.69
CA LEU A 38 -0.75 1.27 15.34
C LEU A 38 -2.27 1.09 15.36
N LEU A 39 -2.82 0.39 16.36
CA LEU A 39 -4.27 0.22 16.51
C LEU A 39 -4.95 1.53 16.92
N GLU A 40 -4.29 2.34 17.75
CA GLU A 40 -4.77 3.69 18.09
C GLU A 40 -4.77 4.61 16.87
N LEU A 41 -3.79 4.47 15.98
CA LEU A 41 -3.79 5.18 14.70
C LEU A 41 -4.99 4.81 13.84
N VAL A 42 -5.22 3.50 13.68
CA VAL A 42 -6.31 2.96 12.86
C VAL A 42 -7.68 3.33 13.43
N SER A 43 -7.81 3.44 14.76
CA SER A 43 -9.07 3.81 15.42
C SER A 43 -9.51 5.26 15.11
N GLN A 44 -8.57 6.11 14.68
CA GLN A 44 -8.82 7.52 14.33
C GLN A 44 -9.23 7.71 12.86
N LEU A 45 -9.13 6.67 12.03
CA LEU A 45 -9.56 6.72 10.64
C LEU A 45 -11.08 6.81 10.56
N ASP A 46 -11.58 7.63 9.63
CA ASP A 46 -13.00 7.59 9.30
C ASP A 46 -13.35 6.30 8.54
N ARG A 47 -14.66 6.09 8.29
CA ARG A 47 -15.15 4.89 7.62
C ARG A 47 -14.53 4.68 6.24
N ASP A 48 -14.37 5.75 5.47
CA ASP A 48 -13.91 5.67 4.08
C ASP A 48 -12.39 5.48 4.04
N GLU A 49 -11.65 6.15 4.92
CA GLU A 49 -10.22 5.93 5.13
C GLU A 49 -9.93 4.49 5.60
N LEU A 50 -10.71 3.98 6.57
CA LEU A 50 -10.61 2.59 7.03
C LEU A 50 -10.93 1.60 5.92
N PHE A 51 -11.98 1.86 5.13
CA PHE A 51 -12.35 1.04 3.98
C PHE A 51 -11.22 0.99 2.95
N GLN A 52 -10.60 2.13 2.63
CA GLN A 52 -9.47 2.18 1.71
C GLN A 52 -8.25 1.44 2.25
N MET A 53 -7.91 1.64 3.52
CA MET A 53 -6.75 0.99 4.15
C MET A 53 -6.91 -0.54 4.12
N VAL A 54 -8.05 -1.05 4.59
CA VAL A 54 -8.35 -2.49 4.61
C VAL A 54 -8.43 -3.05 3.19
N GLY A 55 -9.11 -2.34 2.29
CA GLY A 55 -9.27 -2.75 0.89
C GLY A 55 -7.92 -2.89 0.18
N ARG A 56 -7.03 -1.90 0.33
CA ARG A 56 -5.69 -1.94 -0.29
C ARG A 56 -4.85 -3.09 0.23
N TYR A 57 -4.82 -3.28 1.56
CA TYR A 57 -4.11 -4.40 2.16
C TYR A 57 -4.62 -5.75 1.64
N LEU A 58 -5.94 -5.95 1.57
CA LEU A 58 -6.53 -7.19 1.09
C LEU A 58 -6.25 -7.43 -0.39
N ILE A 59 -6.29 -6.39 -1.23
CA ILE A 59 -5.95 -6.48 -2.66
C ILE A 59 -4.50 -6.91 -2.83
N ASP A 60 -3.56 -6.29 -2.11
CA ASP A 60 -2.14 -6.61 -2.21
C ASP A 60 -1.87 -8.06 -1.77
N ARG A 61 -2.46 -8.49 -0.65
CA ARG A 61 -2.36 -9.89 -0.19
C ARG A 61 -3.00 -10.89 -1.16
N LEU A 62 -4.10 -10.53 -1.80
CA LEU A 62 -4.76 -11.39 -2.78
C LEU A 62 -3.90 -11.54 -4.04
N ARG A 63 -3.27 -10.46 -4.51
CA ARG A 63 -2.32 -10.49 -5.63
C ARG A 63 -1.12 -11.39 -5.32
N GLU A 64 -0.47 -11.18 -4.17
CA GLU A 64 0.64 -12.03 -3.70
C GLU A 64 0.24 -13.52 -3.68
N LYS A 65 -1.00 -13.83 -3.27
CA LYS A 65 -1.52 -15.18 -3.25
C LYS A 65 -1.73 -15.75 -4.66
N ILE A 66 -2.33 -14.98 -5.56
CA ILE A 66 -2.55 -15.37 -6.97
C ILE A 66 -1.22 -15.65 -7.66
N ASP A 67 -0.23 -14.77 -7.47
CA ASP A 67 1.10 -14.91 -8.07
C ASP A 67 1.81 -16.17 -7.55
N ARG A 68 1.67 -16.46 -6.25
CA ARG A 68 2.25 -17.64 -5.60
C ARG A 68 1.59 -18.95 -6.05
N GLU A 69 0.27 -18.95 -6.21
CA GLU A 69 -0.51 -20.13 -6.59
C GLU A 69 -0.60 -20.33 -8.10
N GLY A 70 -0.12 -19.36 -8.90
CA GLY A 70 -0.03 -19.47 -10.35
C GLY A 70 -1.38 -19.51 -11.07
N THR A 71 -2.49 -19.16 -10.40
CA THR A 71 -3.85 -19.19 -10.97
C THR A 71 -4.14 -18.01 -11.91
N GLY A 72 -3.10 -17.53 -12.60
CA GLY A 72 -3.11 -16.41 -13.54
C GLY A 72 -2.42 -16.76 -14.85
N SER A 73 -2.85 -17.84 -15.49
CA SER A 73 -2.65 -18.00 -16.94
C SER A 73 -3.81 -18.77 -17.55
N PRO A 74 -4.74 -18.10 -18.25
CA PRO A 74 -4.92 -18.50 -19.62
C PRO A 74 -3.64 -18.09 -20.35
N THR A 75 -2.82 -19.07 -20.70
CA THR A 75 -2.01 -18.96 -21.91
C THR A 75 -2.92 -18.38 -22.98
N ILE A 76 -2.66 -17.16 -23.44
CA ILE A 76 -3.22 -16.71 -24.71
C ILE A 76 -2.74 -17.80 -25.69
N PRO A 77 -3.62 -18.62 -26.28
CA PRO A 77 -3.18 -19.55 -27.30
C PRO A 77 -2.52 -18.69 -28.36
N GLU A 78 -1.29 -19.04 -28.74
CA GLU A 78 -0.66 -18.48 -29.94
C GLU A 78 -1.71 -18.55 -31.05
N TYR A 79 -2.23 -17.39 -31.45
CA TYR A 79 -3.00 -17.32 -32.66
C TYR A 79 -2.03 -17.65 -33.78
N GLY A 80 -2.10 -18.91 -34.20
CA GLY A 80 -1.55 -19.39 -35.46
C GLY A 80 -2.00 -18.44 -36.55
N GLY A 81 -1.03 -17.69 -37.06
CA GLY A 81 -1.11 -17.02 -38.34
C GLY A 81 -0.07 -17.65 -39.24
N GLU A 82 -0.34 -18.86 -39.73
CA GLU A 82 0.16 -19.22 -41.06
C GLU A 82 -0.48 -18.22 -42.02
N VAL A 83 0.33 -17.28 -42.51
CA VAL A 83 0.02 -16.52 -43.71
C VAL A 83 1.10 -16.84 -44.73
N HIS A 84 0.62 -17.49 -45.78
CA HIS A 84 1.25 -17.88 -47.04
C HIS A 84 2.48 -17.08 -47.48
#